data_AF-A0A1V5PUD1-F1
#
_entry.id   AF-A0A1V5PUD1-F1
#
_cell.length_a   1.000
_cell.length_b   1.000
_cell.length_c   1.000
_cell.angle_alpha   90.00
_cell.angle_beta   90.00
_cell.angle_gamma   90.00
#
_symmetry.space_group_name_H-M   'P 1'
#
loop_
_entity.id
_entity.type
_entity.pdbx_description
1 polymer ?
#
loop_
_entity_poly.entity_id
_entity_poly.type
_entity_poly.pdbx_seq_one_letter_code
_entity_poly.pdbx_strand_id
1 'polypeptide(L)'
;MKIPDKPMMDAPEIAAFTAFLAARKPRRFLEWGSGVSTIYYPREFPDIMWTALESDEAWFNEVRKRVMPQVTVIWLKPPEYYDLARHHLGRFDLILVDGAPKTRPQCLSKARSMLNPGGSVILHDASHPPYAEAARANFERITVLCPPNAQGKRGLWLLDDPREFTV
;
A
#
# COMPACT_ATOMS: atom_id res chain seq x y z
N MET A 1 -11.71 8.35 19.00
CA MET A 1 -12.31 7.96 17.71
C MET A 1 -12.52 6.45 17.70
N LYS A 2 -13.70 5.95 17.29
CA LYS A 2 -13.93 4.49 17.15
C LYS A 2 -13.26 4.03 15.85
N ILE A 3 -12.31 3.11 15.96
CA ILE A 3 -11.68 2.50 14.77
C ILE A 3 -12.53 1.30 14.35
N PRO A 4 -12.80 1.11 13.05
CA PRO A 4 -13.50 -0.06 12.55
C PRO A 4 -12.77 -1.38 12.84
N ASP A 5 -13.50 -2.48 12.90
CA ASP A 5 -12.93 -3.81 13.11
C ASP A 5 -12.30 -4.40 11.83
N LYS A 6 -12.59 -3.81 10.66
CA LYS A 6 -12.11 -4.25 9.35
C LYS A 6 -11.51 -3.08 8.54
N PRO A 7 -10.59 -3.36 7.60
CA PRO A 7 -10.07 -2.36 6.66
C PRO A 7 -11.19 -1.62 5.93
N MET A 8 -10.92 -0.38 5.48
CA MET A 8 -11.84 0.43 4.68
C MET A 8 -11.97 -0.04 3.22
N MET A 9 -11.88 -1.35 3.02
CA MET A 9 -12.08 -2.12 1.79
C MET A 9 -13.48 -2.73 1.82
N ASP A 10 -14.10 -2.93 0.66
CA ASP A 10 -15.33 -3.74 0.63
C ASP A 10 -15.03 -5.24 0.76
N ALA A 11 -16.07 -6.06 0.93
CA ALA A 11 -15.89 -7.49 1.14
C ALA A 11 -15.14 -8.19 -0.02
N PRO A 12 -15.43 -7.89 -1.31
CA PRO A 12 -14.62 -8.35 -2.43
C PRO A 12 -13.15 -7.96 -2.34
N GLU A 13 -12.84 -6.70 -2.02
CA GLU A 13 -11.45 -6.23 -1.90
C GLU A 13 -10.69 -6.93 -0.76
N ILE A 14 -11.33 -7.10 0.41
CA ILE A 14 -10.76 -7.86 1.52
C ILE A 14 -10.47 -9.29 1.07
N ALA A 15 -11.45 -9.97 0.45
CA ALA A 15 -11.28 -11.35 0.00
C ALA A 15 -10.15 -11.49 -1.04
N ALA A 16 -10.09 -10.59 -2.01
CA ALA A 16 -9.06 -10.58 -3.05
C ALA A 16 -7.67 -10.34 -2.45
N PHE A 17 -7.53 -9.37 -1.55
CA PHE A 17 -6.25 -9.04 -0.94
C PHE A 17 -5.77 -10.13 0.03
N THR A 18 -6.66 -10.68 0.87
CA THR A 18 -6.35 -11.83 1.74
C THR A 18 -5.87 -13.03 0.92
N ALA A 19 -6.60 -13.40 -0.15
CA ALA A 19 -6.21 -14.50 -1.02
C ALA A 19 -4.84 -14.26 -1.69
N PHE A 20 -4.59 -13.02 -2.12
CA PHE A 20 -3.31 -12.63 -2.69
C PHE A 20 -2.15 -12.77 -1.69
N LEU A 21 -2.29 -12.24 -0.46
CA LEU A 21 -1.27 -12.35 0.57
C LEU A 21 -0.97 -13.82 0.92
N ALA A 22 -2.00 -14.65 1.06
CA ALA A 22 -1.87 -16.07 1.36
C ALA A 22 -1.10 -16.84 0.25
N ALA A 23 -1.32 -16.48 -1.02
CA ALA A 23 -0.64 -17.08 -2.16
C ALA A 23 0.79 -16.55 -2.34
N ARG A 24 0.98 -15.22 -2.25
CA ARG A 24 2.25 -14.55 -2.57
C ARG A 24 3.29 -14.68 -1.44
N LYS A 25 2.83 -14.74 -0.18
CA LYS A 25 3.66 -14.83 1.03
C LYS A 25 4.87 -13.87 1.01
N PRO A 26 4.65 -12.56 0.81
CA PRO A 26 5.75 -11.59 0.79
C PRO A 26 6.43 -11.54 2.15
N ARG A 27 7.76 -11.40 2.19
CA ARG A 27 8.50 -11.37 3.45
C ARG A 27 8.63 -9.94 4.00
N ARG A 28 8.90 -8.98 3.11
CA ARG A 28 8.96 -7.54 3.41
C ARG A 28 7.81 -6.81 2.74
N PHE A 29 6.97 -6.16 3.56
CA PHE A 29 5.80 -5.43 3.11
C PHE A 29 5.89 -3.96 3.51
N LEU A 30 5.66 -3.06 2.55
CA LEU A 30 5.50 -1.62 2.81
C LEU A 30 4.06 -1.21 2.58
N GLU A 31 3.52 -0.38 3.46
CA GLU A 31 2.23 0.27 3.31
C GLU A 31 2.43 1.79 3.30
N TRP A 32 1.99 2.47 2.25
CA TRP A 32 1.73 3.91 2.31
C TRP A 32 0.28 4.13 2.70
N GLY A 33 0.04 4.85 3.80
CA GLY A 33 -1.28 5.06 4.40
C GLY A 33 -1.57 4.00 5.45
N SER A 34 -1.21 4.29 6.71
CA SER A 34 -1.48 3.34 7.79
C SER A 34 -2.96 3.34 8.15
N GLY A 35 -3.47 2.23 8.69
CA GLY A 35 -4.86 2.16 9.09
C GLY A 35 -5.26 0.82 9.68
N VAL A 36 -6.52 0.46 9.46
CA VAL A 36 -7.05 -0.82 9.96
C VAL A 36 -6.42 -1.99 9.22
N SER A 37 -6.02 -1.85 7.96
CA SER A 37 -5.17 -2.80 7.22
C SER A 37 -3.88 -3.13 7.99
N THR A 38 -3.18 -2.11 8.49
CA THR A 38 -1.96 -2.23 9.31
C THR A 38 -2.20 -2.96 10.63
N ILE A 39 -3.42 -2.95 11.16
CA ILE A 39 -3.77 -3.64 12.42
C ILE A 39 -4.28 -5.06 12.15
N TYR A 40 -5.04 -5.23 11.06
CA TYR A 40 -5.78 -6.44 10.72
C TYR A 40 -4.87 -7.49 10.10
N TYR A 41 -4.18 -7.17 9.01
CA TYR A 41 -3.42 -8.17 8.23
C TYR A 41 -2.19 -8.71 8.96
N PRO A 42 -1.41 -7.94 9.73
CA PRO A 42 -0.29 -8.50 10.48
C PRO A 42 -0.68 -9.52 11.57
N ARG A 43 -1.95 -9.56 11.99
CA ARG A 43 -2.45 -10.61 12.90
C ARG A 43 -2.72 -11.91 12.16
N GLU A 44 -3.25 -11.82 10.95
CA GLU A 44 -3.56 -12.98 10.09
C GLU A 44 -2.30 -13.54 9.42
N PHE A 45 -1.34 -12.67 9.10
CA PHE A 45 -0.09 -13.01 8.41
C PHE A 45 1.14 -12.58 9.25
N PRO A 46 1.40 -13.23 10.40
CA PRO A 46 2.44 -12.80 11.34
C PRO A 46 3.87 -12.92 10.80
N ASP A 47 4.09 -13.73 9.76
CA ASP A 47 5.41 -13.92 9.13
C ASP A 47 5.82 -12.76 8.21
N ILE A 48 4.90 -11.85 7.89
CA ILE A 48 5.16 -10.68 7.06
C ILE A 48 5.76 -9.57 7.92
N MET A 49 6.95 -9.10 7.57
CA MET A 49 7.54 -7.92 8.20
C MET A 49 6.93 -6.65 7.62
N TRP A 50 5.98 -6.07 8.36
CA TRP A 50 5.15 -4.97 7.92
C TRP A 50 5.71 -3.60 8.36
N THR A 51 5.95 -2.71 7.39
CA THR A 51 6.28 -1.30 7.62
C THR A 51 5.18 -0.43 7.06
N ALA A 52 4.57 0.45 7.86
CA ALA A 52 3.53 1.37 7.41
C ALA A 52 3.96 2.83 7.61
N LEU A 53 3.71 3.65 6.59
CA LEU A 53 3.99 5.08 6.57
C LEU A 53 2.69 5.86 6.73
N GLU A 54 2.70 6.84 7.64
CA GLU A 54 1.54 7.68 7.93
C GLU A 54 1.88 9.16 7.82
N SER A 55 0.98 9.94 7.21
CA SER A 55 1.12 11.39 7.07
C SER A 55 0.35 12.19 8.13
N ASP A 56 -0.77 11.65 8.62
CA ASP A 56 -1.59 12.28 9.65
C ASP A 56 -1.10 11.88 11.05
N GLU A 57 -0.65 12.88 11.83
CA GLU A 57 -0.05 12.64 13.15
C GLU A 57 -1.06 12.09 14.16
N ALA A 58 -2.29 12.58 14.14
CA ALA A 58 -3.32 12.15 15.07
C ALA A 58 -3.70 10.69 14.78
N TRP A 59 -3.85 10.35 13.49
CA TRP A 59 -4.13 8.99 13.05
C TRP A 59 -2.98 8.04 13.32
N PHE A 60 -1.73 8.44 13.05
CA PHE A 60 -0.53 7.69 13.42
C PHE A 60 -0.54 7.31 14.90
N ASN A 61 -0.85 8.28 15.77
CA ASN A 61 -0.91 8.07 17.21
C ASN A 61 -2.02 7.08 17.61
N GLU A 62 -3.11 6.99 16.85
CA GLU A 62 -4.18 6.02 17.10
C GLU A 62 -3.84 4.62 16.58
N VAL A 63 -3.22 4.52 15.40
CA VAL A 63 -2.82 3.25 14.79
C VAL A 63 -1.72 2.58 15.60
N ARG A 64 -0.64 3.32 15.95
CA ARG A 64 0.53 2.76 16.66
C ARG A 64 0.20 2.13 18.02
N LYS A 65 -0.91 2.51 18.65
CA LYS A 65 -1.38 1.94 19.92
C LYS A 65 -1.96 0.53 19.77
N ARG A 66 -2.26 0.09 18.54
CA ARG A 66 -3.09 -1.10 18.26
C ARG A 66 -2.42 -2.12 17.34
N VAL A 67 -1.32 -1.73 16.69
CA VAL A 67 -0.53 -2.63 15.87
C VAL A 67 0.18 -3.67 16.72
N MET A 68 0.49 -4.80 16.09
CA MET A 68 1.25 -5.86 16.74
C MET A 68 2.73 -5.44 16.90
N PRO A 69 3.49 -6.00 17.87
CA PRO A 69 4.88 -5.61 18.12
C PRO A 69 5.83 -5.76 16.92
N GLN A 70 5.55 -6.66 15.98
CA GLN A 70 6.34 -6.87 14.76
C GLN A 70 6.09 -5.82 13.66
N VAL A 71 5.09 -4.95 13.83
CA VAL A 71 4.72 -3.94 12.86
C VAL A 71 5.47 -2.64 13.17
N THR A 72 6.16 -2.11 12.17
CA THR A 72 6.78 -0.78 12.27
C THR A 72 5.85 0.25 11.66
N VAL A 73 5.49 1.29 12.41
CA VAL A 73 4.73 2.44 11.89
C VAL A 73 5.61 3.68 11.99
N ILE A 74 5.73 4.44 10.90
CA ILE A 74 6.57 5.63 10.81
C ILE A 74 5.69 6.82 10.40
N TRP A 75 5.73 7.89 11.19
CA TRP A 75 5.06 9.14 10.84
C TRP A 75 6.00 10.05 10.04
N LEU A 76 5.54 10.49 8.87
CA LEU A 76 6.31 11.34 7.95
C LEU A 76 5.39 12.40 7.35
N LYS A 77 5.85 13.65 7.32
CA LYS A 77 5.15 14.73 6.60
C LYS A 77 5.61 14.78 5.14
N PRO A 78 4.77 15.21 4.19
CA PRO A 78 5.24 15.60 2.86
C PRO A 78 6.35 16.68 2.94
N PRO A 79 7.38 16.63 2.09
CA PRO A 79 7.56 15.66 0.99
C PRO A 79 8.16 14.31 1.41
N GLU A 80 8.77 14.23 2.60
CA GLU A 80 9.46 13.04 3.10
C GLU A 80 8.59 11.78 3.08
N TYR A 81 7.28 11.95 3.32
CA TYR A 81 6.27 10.90 3.22
C TYR A 81 6.35 10.09 1.91
N TYR A 82 6.61 10.74 0.78
CA TYR A 82 6.65 10.08 -0.54
C TYR A 82 8.04 10.07 -1.19
N ASP A 83 8.98 10.93 -0.79
CA ASP A 83 10.33 10.93 -1.36
C ASP A 83 11.30 9.98 -0.61
N LEU A 84 11.08 9.76 0.69
CA LEU A 84 11.92 8.98 1.59
C LEU A 84 13.42 9.32 1.47
N ALA A 85 13.76 10.57 1.18
CA ALA A 85 15.12 11.01 0.89
C ALA A 85 16.09 10.74 2.06
N ARG A 86 15.58 10.71 3.30
CA ARG A 86 16.36 10.50 4.52
C ARG A 86 16.11 9.14 5.17
N HIS A 87 15.32 8.26 4.52
CA HIS A 87 14.94 6.97 5.05
C HIS A 87 15.41 5.81 4.18
N HIS A 88 16.38 5.05 4.70
CA HIS A 88 16.87 3.82 4.06
C HIS A 88 16.07 2.60 4.51
N LEU A 89 14.80 2.51 4.06
CA LEU A 89 13.92 1.40 4.40
C LEU A 89 14.25 0.09 3.65
N GLY A 90 15.16 0.16 2.69
CA GLY A 90 15.51 -0.97 1.81
C GLY A 90 14.44 -1.23 0.75
N ARG A 91 14.43 -2.46 0.24
CA ARG A 91 13.49 -2.93 -0.79
C ARG A 91 12.45 -3.88 -0.21
N PHE A 92 11.35 -4.04 -0.92
CA PHE A 92 10.15 -4.76 -0.49
C PHE A 92 9.70 -5.77 -1.54
N ASP A 93 9.13 -6.87 -1.06
CA ASP A 93 8.53 -7.91 -1.93
C ASP A 93 7.13 -7.47 -2.38
N LEU A 94 6.46 -6.68 -1.56
CA LEU A 94 5.14 -6.14 -1.84
C LEU A 94 4.99 -4.75 -1.21
N ILE A 95 4.38 -3.84 -1.96
CA ILE A 95 4.04 -2.49 -1.50
C ILE A 95 2.55 -2.25 -1.68
N LEU A 96 1.82 -1.84 -0.65
CA LEU A 96 0.46 -1.32 -0.76
C LEU A 96 0.50 0.21 -0.79
N VAL A 97 -0.11 0.80 -1.82
CA VAL A 97 -0.29 2.24 -1.95
C VAL A 97 -1.75 2.59 -1.69
N ASP A 98 -2.05 3.02 -0.46
CA ASP A 98 -3.36 3.47 0.00
C ASP A 98 -3.28 4.80 0.78
N GLY A 99 -2.22 5.56 0.54
CA GLY A 99 -1.94 6.82 1.24
C GLY A 99 -2.84 7.97 0.83
N ALA A 100 -2.57 9.17 1.38
CA ALA A 100 -3.36 10.37 1.09
C ALA A 100 -3.56 10.61 -0.44
N PRO A 101 -4.79 10.93 -0.90
CA PRO A 101 -5.10 11.16 -2.31
C PRO A 101 -4.13 12.07 -3.07
N LYS A 102 -3.69 13.16 -2.44
CA LYS A 102 -2.83 14.19 -3.04
C LYS A 102 -1.39 13.72 -3.31
N THR A 103 -0.94 12.67 -2.63
CA THR A 103 0.45 12.16 -2.72
C THR A 103 0.53 10.77 -3.33
N ARG A 104 -0.62 10.12 -3.59
CA ARG A 104 -0.69 8.75 -4.11
C ARG A 104 0.08 8.55 -5.43
N PRO A 105 0.01 9.46 -6.43
CA PRO A 105 0.84 9.37 -7.64
C PRO A 105 2.35 9.42 -7.37
N GLN A 106 2.79 10.24 -6.42
CA GLN A 106 4.20 10.35 -6.02
C GLN A 106 4.66 9.07 -5.33
N CYS A 107 3.83 8.48 -4.46
CA CYS A 107 4.09 7.17 -3.86
C CYS A 107 4.23 6.08 -4.92
N LEU A 108 3.35 6.04 -5.93
CA LEU A 108 3.45 5.09 -7.05
C LEU A 108 4.77 5.24 -7.83
N SER A 109 5.18 6.49 -8.11
CA SER A 109 6.45 6.75 -8.79
C SER A 109 7.64 6.27 -7.96
N LYS A 110 7.66 6.57 -6.66
CA LYS A 110 8.72 6.16 -5.74
C LYS A 110 8.79 4.64 -5.58
N ALA A 111 7.63 3.97 -5.49
CA ALA A 111 7.52 2.53 -5.25
C ALA A 111 8.36 1.70 -6.24
N ARG A 112 8.46 2.12 -7.50
CA ARG A 112 9.30 1.46 -8.52
C ARG A 112 10.73 1.18 -8.06
N SER A 113 11.34 2.16 -7.40
CA SER A 113 12.73 2.07 -6.92
C SER A 113 12.90 1.23 -5.65
N MET A 114 11.78 0.87 -5.00
CA MET A 114 11.74 0.23 -3.69
C MET A 114 11.35 -1.25 -3.76
N LEU A 115 11.17 -1.81 -4.95
CA LEU A 115 10.85 -3.23 -5.12
C LEU A 115 12.12 -4.08 -5.15
N ASN A 116 12.06 -5.25 -4.50
CA ASN A 116 12.97 -6.34 -4.79
C ASN A 116 12.78 -6.84 -6.23
N PRO A 117 13.75 -7.55 -6.83
CA PRO A 117 13.51 -8.27 -8.07
C PRO A 117 12.27 -9.17 -7.97
N GLY A 118 11.30 -8.99 -8.87
CA GLY A 118 10.01 -9.69 -8.85
C GLY A 118 9.02 -9.21 -7.78
N GLY A 119 9.31 -8.10 -7.09
CA GLY A 119 8.35 -7.45 -6.19
C GLY A 119 7.24 -6.73 -6.96
N SER A 120 6.11 -6.49 -6.28
CA SER A 120 4.92 -5.91 -6.88
C SER A 120 4.35 -4.75 -6.05
N VAL A 121 3.51 -3.92 -6.66
CA VAL A 121 2.70 -2.91 -5.97
C VAL A 121 1.22 -3.30 -6.04
N ILE A 122 0.51 -3.10 -4.94
CA ILE A 122 -0.94 -3.12 -4.86
C ILE A 122 -1.42 -1.68 -4.79
N LEU A 123 -2.25 -1.27 -5.75
CA LEU A 123 -2.89 0.03 -5.76
C LEU A 123 -4.35 -0.11 -5.33
N HIS A 124 -4.73 0.62 -4.28
CA HIS A 124 -6.11 0.76 -3.82
C HIS A 124 -6.79 2.00 -4.43
N ASP A 125 -8.12 1.97 -4.53
CA ASP A 125 -8.95 2.93 -5.28
C ASP A 125 -8.50 3.11 -6.74
N ALA A 126 -8.10 2.02 -7.39
CA ALA A 126 -7.52 2.08 -8.73
C ALA A 126 -8.49 2.59 -9.81
N SER A 127 -9.80 2.68 -9.54
CA SER A 127 -10.75 3.32 -10.45
C SER A 127 -10.60 4.85 -10.55
N HIS A 128 -9.90 5.48 -9.60
CA HIS A 128 -9.70 6.93 -9.61
C HIS A 128 -8.72 7.33 -10.73
N PRO A 129 -9.12 8.17 -11.71
CA PRO A 129 -8.34 8.33 -12.95
C PRO A 129 -6.88 8.79 -12.74
N PRO A 130 -6.57 9.80 -11.89
CA PRO A 130 -5.19 10.13 -11.55
C PRO A 130 -4.34 8.98 -11.02
N TYR A 131 -4.93 8.01 -10.31
CA TYR A 131 -4.19 6.87 -9.75
C TYR A 131 -3.96 5.81 -10.83
N ALA A 132 -4.97 5.54 -11.64
CA ALA A 132 -4.90 4.64 -12.78
C ALA A 132 -3.88 5.13 -13.82
N GLU A 133 -3.84 6.44 -14.10
CA GLU A 133 -2.86 7.07 -14.99
C GLU A 133 -1.44 6.94 -14.43
N ALA A 134 -1.25 7.26 -13.14
CA ALA A 134 0.03 7.08 -12.49
C ALA A 134 0.48 5.61 -12.50
N ALA A 135 -0.42 4.65 -12.29
CA ALA A 135 -0.10 3.23 -12.40
C ALA A 135 0.41 2.86 -13.79
N ARG A 136 -0.32 3.25 -14.85
CA ARG A 136 0.07 2.98 -16.25
C ARG A 136 1.37 3.66 -16.66
N ALA A 137 1.63 4.86 -16.13
CA ALA A 137 2.86 5.60 -16.38
C ALA A 137 4.09 4.97 -15.70
N ASN A 138 3.90 4.20 -14.63
CA ASN A 138 4.99 3.65 -13.83
C ASN A 138 5.18 2.13 -13.99
N PHE A 139 4.18 1.39 -14.45
CA PHE A 139 4.22 -0.07 -14.52
C PHE A 139 3.75 -0.56 -15.89
N GLU A 140 4.39 -1.62 -16.39
CA GLU A 140 4.05 -2.21 -17.68
C GLU A 140 2.89 -3.19 -17.57
N ARG A 141 2.88 -4.00 -16.50
CA ARG A 141 1.87 -5.04 -16.31
C ARG A 141 0.92 -4.65 -15.19
N ILE A 142 -0.37 -4.62 -15.53
CA ILE A 142 -1.47 -4.33 -14.60
C ILE A 142 -2.42 -5.52 -14.60
N THR A 143 -2.66 -6.10 -13.42
CA THR A 143 -3.66 -7.14 -13.20
C THR A 143 -4.73 -6.62 -12.26
N VAL A 144 -6.01 -6.74 -12.64
CA VAL A 144 -7.12 -6.36 -11.77
C VAL A 144 -7.38 -7.49 -10.78
N LEU A 145 -7.02 -7.28 -9.50
CA LEU A 145 -7.31 -8.24 -8.43
C LEU A 145 -8.76 -8.15 -7.97
N CYS A 146 -9.29 -6.92 -7.92
CA CYS A 146 -10.70 -6.67 -7.65
C CYS A 146 -11.18 -5.53 -8.55
N PRO A 147 -12.24 -5.71 -9.35
CA PRO A 147 -12.78 -4.64 -10.16
C PRO A 147 -13.43 -3.56 -9.28
N PRO A 148 -13.66 -2.35 -9.82
CA PRO A 148 -14.45 -1.33 -9.13
C PRO A 148 -15.85 -1.84 -8.80
N ASN A 149 -16.45 -1.28 -7.75
CA ASN A 149 -17.82 -1.63 -7.38
C ASN A 149 -18.85 -1.09 -8.38
N ALA A 150 -20.14 -1.41 -8.18
CA ALA A 150 -21.23 -1.02 -9.08
C ALA A 150 -21.35 0.51 -9.29
N GLN A 151 -20.79 1.33 -8.41
CA GLN A 151 -20.76 2.79 -8.53
C GLN A 151 -19.49 3.31 -9.24
N GLY A 152 -18.65 2.42 -9.78
CA GLY A 152 -17.38 2.77 -10.42
C GLY A 152 -16.32 3.28 -9.44
N LYS A 153 -16.49 3.05 -8.13
CA LYS A 153 -15.53 3.43 -7.09
C LYS A 153 -14.66 2.23 -6.70
N ARG A 154 -13.59 2.50 -5.94
CA ARG A 154 -12.69 1.48 -5.37
C ARG A 154 -11.85 0.76 -6.45
N GLY A 155 -11.47 -0.48 -6.18
CA GLY A 155 -10.75 -1.33 -7.11
C GLY A 155 -9.32 -1.55 -6.66
N LEU A 156 -8.86 -2.79 -6.82
CA LEU A 156 -7.56 -3.25 -6.38
C LEU A 156 -6.76 -3.76 -7.58
N TRP A 157 -5.67 -3.08 -7.90
CA TRP A 157 -4.79 -3.48 -9.00
C TRP A 157 -3.45 -3.98 -8.47
N LEU A 158 -2.96 -5.07 -9.04
CA LEU A 158 -1.58 -5.51 -8.94
C LEU A 158 -0.78 -4.89 -10.08
N LEU A 159 0.32 -4.23 -9.74
CA LEU A 159 1.24 -3.58 -10.65
C LEU A 159 2.59 -4.30 -10.57
N ASP A 160 3.02 -4.83 -11.71
CA ASP A 160 4.28 -5.54 -11.89
C ASP A 160 5.10 -4.86 -12.99
N ASP A 161 6.33 -5.33 -13.15
CA ASP A 161 7.22 -4.92 -14.24
C ASP A 161 7.38 -3.37 -14.26
N PRO A 162 8.00 -2.79 -13.21
CA PRO A 162 8.15 -1.35 -13.09
C PRO A 162 8.92 -0.81 -14.30
N ARG A 163 8.38 0.23 -14.92
CA ARG A 163 9.03 0.93 -16.03
C ARG A 163 10.31 1.59 -15.53
N GLU A 164 11.34 1.53 -16.35
CA GLU A 164 12.58 2.27 -16.13
C GLU A 164 12.30 3.78 -15.95
N PHE A 165 13.16 4.46 -15.20
CA PHE A 165 13.10 5.91 -15.13
C PHE A 165 13.49 6.47 -16.50
N THR A 166 12.54 7.08 -17.20
CA THR A 166 12.85 7.84 -18.41
C THR A 166 13.65 9.07 -18.01
N VAL A 167 14.90 9.14 -18.51
CA VAL A 167 15.81 10.28 -18.38
C VAL A 167 15.27 11.47 -19.18
#